data_AF-A0AAP2HRH7-F1
#
_entry.id   AF-A0AAP2HRH7-F1
#
_cell.length_a   1.000
_cell.length_b   1.000
_cell.length_c   1.000
_cell.angle_alpha   90.00
_cell.angle_beta   90.00
_cell.angle_gamma   90.00
#
_symmetry.space_group_name_H-M   'P 1'
#
loop_
_entity.id
_entity.type
_entity.pdbx_description
1 polymer ?
#
loop_
_entity_poly.entity_id
_entity_poly.type
_entity_poly.pdbx_seq_one_letter_code
_entity_poly.pdbx_strand_id
1 'polypeptide(L)'
;MKPTNCSVPALQRAIEKAGSQSALARLIGKKQPHIHKWLHSRNAMRPENCVLVGTAVGIPYREFRPDDWKLIWPELAEQAKEEA
;
A
#
# COMPACT_ATOMS: atom_id res chain seq x y z
N MET A 1 1.38 -6.17 -19.72
CA MET A 1 0.73 -4.86 -19.49
C MET A 1 1.18 -4.38 -18.11
N LYS A 2 1.82 -3.21 -17.98
CA LYS A 2 2.15 -2.67 -16.65
C LYS A 2 0.82 -2.38 -15.92
N PRO A 3 0.66 -2.74 -14.64
CA PRO A 3 -0.53 -2.35 -13.90
C PRO A 3 -0.65 -0.82 -13.92
N THR A 4 -1.81 -0.30 -14.34
CA THR A 4 -2.09 1.15 -14.34
C THR A 4 -1.99 1.75 -12.93
N ASN A 5 -2.15 0.91 -11.92
CA ASN A 5 -2.08 1.25 -10.51
C ASN A 5 -0.74 0.81 -9.90
N CYS A 6 0.08 1.79 -9.50
CA CYS A 6 1.39 1.58 -8.89
C CYS A 6 1.35 0.89 -7.52
N SER A 7 0.19 0.84 -6.86
CA SER A 7 0.01 0.16 -5.57
C SER A 7 -0.17 -1.35 -5.68
N VAL A 8 -0.45 -1.89 -6.88
CA VAL A 8 -0.76 -3.32 -7.07
C VAL A 8 0.37 -4.24 -6.61
N PRO A 9 1.66 -4.01 -6.95
CA PRO A 9 2.74 -4.91 -6.53
C PRO A 9 2.89 -4.98 -5.00
N ALA A 10 2.86 -3.84 -4.31
CA ALA A 10 2.93 -3.79 -2.85
C ALA A 10 1.68 -4.41 -2.19
N LEU A 11 0.50 -4.20 -2.78
CA LEU A 11 -0.74 -4.82 -2.31
C LEU A 11 -0.74 -6.34 -2.49
N GLN A 12 -0.18 -6.87 -3.58
CA GLN A 12 -0.02 -8.31 -3.78
C GLN A 12 0.89 -8.91 -2.71
N ARG A 13 2.05 -8.29 -2.44
CA ARG A 13 2.93 -8.71 -1.34
C ARG A 13 2.23 -8.64 0.02
N ALA A 14 1.39 -7.64 0.26
CA ALA A 14 0.60 -7.54 1.49
C ALA A 14 -0.42 -8.69 1.61
N ILE A 15 -1.07 -9.06 0.50
CA ILE A 15 -2.00 -10.20 0.46
C ILE A 15 -1.27 -11.51 0.75
N GLU A 16 -0.07 -11.70 0.17
CA GLU A 16 0.77 -12.88 0.42
C GLU A 16 1.20 -12.96 1.88
N LYS A 17 1.69 -11.87 2.47
CA LYS A 17 2.05 -11.81 3.90
C LYS A 17 0.86 -12.11 4.82
N ALA A 18 -0.34 -11.66 4.45
CA ALA A 18 -1.57 -11.95 5.19
C ALA A 18 -2.15 -13.34 4.88
N GLY A 19 -1.70 -14.02 3.83
CA GLY A 19 -2.16 -15.33 3.36
C GLY A 19 -3.35 -15.31 2.38
N SER A 20 -4.20 -14.28 2.39
CA SER A 20 -5.28 -14.12 1.39
C SER A 20 -5.89 -12.71 1.42
N GLN A 21 -6.69 -12.36 0.40
CA GLN A 21 -7.42 -11.08 0.39
C GLN A 21 -8.39 -10.97 1.58
N SER A 22 -9.06 -12.07 1.95
CA SER A 22 -9.98 -12.10 3.11
C SER A 22 -9.22 -11.99 4.44
N ALA A 23 -8.05 -12.61 4.55
CA ALA A 23 -7.21 -12.48 5.72
C ALA A 23 -6.68 -11.04 5.89
N LEU A 24 -6.18 -10.43 4.80
CA LEU A 24 -5.75 -9.04 4.81
C LEU A 24 -6.91 -8.10 5.18
N ALA A 25 -8.09 -8.31 4.60
CA ALA A 25 -9.25 -7.48 4.89
C ALA A 25 -9.63 -7.54 6.38
N ARG A 26 -9.67 -8.73 6.98
CA ARG A 26 -9.91 -8.90 8.42
C ARG A 26 -8.85 -8.21 9.26
N LEU A 27 -7.58 -8.36 8.89
CA LEU A 27 -6.44 -7.76 9.59
C LEU A 27 -6.55 -6.23 9.66
N ILE A 28 -7.05 -5.58 8.61
CA ILE A 28 -7.19 -4.12 8.54
C ILE A 28 -8.61 -3.61 8.86
N GLY A 29 -9.51 -4.47 9.36
CA GLY A 29 -10.89 -4.10 9.69
C GLY A 29 -11.75 -3.70 8.49
N LYS A 30 -11.48 -4.23 7.29
CA LYS A 30 -12.26 -4.00 6.06
C LYS A 30 -12.90 -5.30 5.55
N LYS A 31 -13.81 -5.14 4.58
CA LYS A 31 -14.40 -6.27 3.85
C LYS A 31 -13.52 -6.65 2.65
N GLN A 32 -13.41 -7.94 2.32
CA GLN A 32 -12.60 -8.44 1.19
C GLN A 32 -12.86 -7.73 -0.15
N PRO A 33 -14.10 -7.31 -0.51
CA PRO A 33 -14.35 -6.54 -1.73
C PRO A 33 -13.57 -5.21 -1.83
N HIS A 34 -13.16 -4.61 -0.71
CA HIS A 34 -12.29 -3.43 -0.74
C HIS A 34 -10.91 -3.78 -1.31
N ILE A 35 -10.34 -4.91 -0.90
CA ILE A 35 -9.05 -5.39 -1.40
C ILE A 35 -9.14 -5.68 -2.89
N HIS A 36 -10.19 -6.42 -3.30
CA HIS A 36 -10.46 -6.69 -4.71
C HIS A 36 -10.59 -5.40 -5.53
N LYS A 37 -11.33 -4.40 -5.01
CA LYS A 37 -11.47 -3.09 -5.67
C LYS A 37 -10.12 -2.39 -5.83
N TRP A 38 -9.24 -2.45 -4.83
CA TRP A 38 -7.92 -1.82 -4.93
C TRP A 38 -7.03 -2.50 -5.98
N LEU A 39 -7.06 -3.83 -6.08
CA LEU A 39 -6.30 -4.58 -7.10
C LEU A 39 -6.71 -4.24 -8.53
N HIS A 40 -8.01 -4.01 -8.75
CA HIS A 40 -8.57 -3.81 -10.09
C HIS A 40 -8.87 -2.34 -10.42
N SER A 41 -8.57 -1.42 -9.49
CA SER A 41 -8.71 0.01 -9.76
C SER A 41 -7.63 0.49 -10.72
N ARG A 42 -7.98 1.41 -11.60
CA ARG A 42 -7.00 2.15 -12.42
C ARG A 42 -6.17 3.12 -11.58
N ASN A 43 -6.70 3.57 -10.44
CA ASN A 43 -6.07 4.58 -9.60
C ASN A 43 -5.25 3.95 -8.48
N ALA A 44 -4.16 4.62 -8.09
CA ALA A 44 -3.39 4.30 -6.90
C ALA A 44 -4.27 4.23 -5.64
N MET A 45 -3.86 3.40 -4.70
CA MET A 45 -4.52 3.32 -3.40
C MET A 45 -4.38 4.65 -2.67
N ARG A 46 -5.46 5.10 -2.01
CA ARG A 46 -5.41 6.35 -1.23
C ARG A 46 -4.33 6.27 -0.13
N PRO A 47 -3.64 7.38 0.20
CA PRO A 47 -2.56 7.40 1.19
C PRO A 47 -2.92 6.73 2.52
N GLU A 48 -4.13 6.97 3.03
CA GLU A 48 -4.58 6.45 4.33
C GLU A 48 -4.68 4.92 4.32
N ASN A 49 -5.06 4.33 3.18
CA ASN A 49 -5.09 2.88 3.03
C ASN A 49 -3.69 2.31 2.84
N CYS A 50 -2.76 3.05 2.24
CA CYS A 50 -1.35 2.64 2.13
C CYS A 50 -0.72 2.52 3.51
N VAL A 51 -0.95 3.51 4.38
CA VAL A 51 -0.49 3.48 5.79
C VAL A 51 -1.16 2.32 6.53
N LEU A 52 -2.49 2.21 6.44
CA LEU A 52 -3.24 1.15 7.12
C LEU A 52 -2.76 -0.26 6.75
N VAL A 53 -2.61 -0.54 5.45
CA VAL A 53 -2.14 -1.85 4.98
C VAL A 53 -0.66 -2.04 5.34
N GLY A 54 0.18 -1.05 5.07
CA GLY A 54 1.61 -1.10 5.31
C GLY A 54 1.97 -1.39 6.76
N THR A 55 1.33 -0.69 7.70
CA THR A 55 1.49 -0.92 9.15
C THR A 55 1.04 -2.32 9.55
N ALA A 56 -0.06 -2.82 8.99
CA ALA A 56 -0.60 -4.14 9.34
C ALA A 56 0.29 -5.31 8.90
N VAL A 57 1.00 -5.18 7.77
CA VAL A 57 1.84 -6.27 7.22
C VAL A 57 3.35 -6.01 7.31
N GLY A 58 3.75 -4.88 7.90
CA GLY A 58 5.16 -4.45 7.95
C GLY A 58 5.75 -4.24 6.55
N ILE A 59 5.02 -3.57 5.66
CA ILE A 59 5.55 -3.07 4.37
C ILE A 59 5.57 -1.55 4.46
N PRO A 60 6.71 -0.87 4.20
CA PRO A 60 6.76 0.59 4.18
C PRO A 60 5.68 1.16 3.25
N TYR A 61 4.81 2.05 3.75
CA TYR A 61 3.67 2.55 2.99
C TYR A 61 4.06 3.31 1.71
N ARG A 62 5.28 3.88 1.67
CA ARG A 62 5.90 4.47 0.46
C ARG A 62 6.02 3.48 -0.71
N GLU A 63 6.15 2.17 -0.43
CA GLU A 63 6.22 1.13 -1.49
C GLU A 63 4.89 0.98 -2.25
N PHE A 64 3.77 1.40 -1.66
CA PHE A 64 2.47 1.40 -2.36
C PHE A 64 2.33 2.57 -3.33
N ARG A 65 3.17 3.60 -3.22
CA ARG A 65 3.12 4.84 -4.00
C ARG A 65 4.52 5.32 -4.39
N PRO A 66 5.30 4.51 -5.13
CA PRO A 66 6.71 4.81 -5.41
C PRO A 66 6.91 6.12 -6.19
N ASP A 67 5.90 6.54 -6.97
CA ASP A 67 5.99 7.68 -7.87
C ASP A 67 5.75 9.02 -7.17
N ASP A 68 4.90 9.07 -6.14
CA ASP A 68 4.43 10.31 -5.52
C ASP A 68 4.45 10.33 -3.99
N TRP A 69 5.01 9.31 -3.32
CA TRP A 69 5.08 9.27 -1.86
C TRP A 69 5.76 10.51 -1.25
N LYS A 70 6.75 11.11 -1.92
CA LYS A 70 7.47 12.31 -1.45
C LYS A 70 6.58 13.55 -1.37
N LEU A 71 5.53 13.61 -2.19
CA LEU A 71 4.56 14.72 -2.17
C LEU A 71 3.52 14.53 -1.07
N ILE A 72 3.32 13.29 -0.61
CA ILE A 72 2.29 12.90 0.36
C ILE A 72 2.86 12.85 1.78
N TRP A 73 4.08 12.33 1.92
CA TRP A 73 4.82 12.18 3.17
C TRP A 73 6.23 12.80 3.03
N PRO A 74 6.34 14.13 2.91
CA PRO A 74 7.62 14.82 2.75
C PRO A 74 8.58 14.57 3.93
N GLU A 75 8.05 14.40 5.14
CA GLU A 75 8.82 14.16 6.36
C GLU A 75 9.70 12.89 6.26
N LEU A 76 9.23 11.87 5.55
CA LEU A 76 10.01 10.65 5.32
C LEU A 76 11.19 10.87 4.37
N ALA A 77 11.06 11.82 3.44
CA ALA A 77 12.14 12.16 2.51
C ALA A 77 13.22 12.99 3.21
N GLU A 78 12.85 13.75 4.24
CA GLU A 78 13.77 14.51 5.09
C GLU A 78 14.56 13.58 6.02
N GLN A 79 13.89 12.63 6.67
CA GLN A 79 14.55 11.61 7.51
C GLN A 79 15.60 10.80 6.73
N ALA A 80 15.29 10.42 5.49
CA ALA A 80 16.23 9.69 4.63
C ALA A 80 17.48 10.50 4.24
N LYS A 81 17.46 11.84 4.37
CA LYS A 81 18.63 12.70 4.13
C LYS A 81 19.46 12.93 5.39
N GLU A 82 18.86 12.90 6.56
CA GLU A 82 19.54 13.15 7.84
C GLU A 82 20.28 11.90 8.35
N GLU A 83 19.84 10.71 7.95
CA GLU A 83 20.50 9.42 8.23
C GLU A 83 21.61 9.05 7.23
N ALA A 84 21.87 9.89 6.21
CA ALA A 84 22.87 9.67 5.15
C ALA A 84 24.12 10.54 5.35
#